data_AF-A0A837G3W1-F1
#
_entry.id   AF-A0A837G3W1-F1
#
_cell.length_a   1.000
_cell.length_b   1.000
_cell.length_c   1.000
_cell.angle_alpha   90.00
_cell.angle_beta   90.00
_cell.angle_gamma   90.00
#
_symmetry.space_group_name_H-M   'P 1'
#
loop_
_entity.id
_entity.type
_entity.pdbx_description
1 polymer ?
#
loop_
_entity_poly.entity_id
_entity_poly.type
_entity_poly.pdbx_seq_one_letter_code
_entity_poly.pdbx_strand_id
1 'polypeptide(L)'
;MFWKKINPLLKLSIWNRDTRMSPLVRAKEDLKVYVAETEESTERMLETIYSIMNRNGLTYQQAVKTKEGREALYQLMLHRHWVAFHAEVIRTVVAKEEDAIKAGYRELSLNQTATTETNILLDQFIRETSAYFEEQMSDPRW
;
A
#
# COMPACT_ATOMS: atom_id res chain seq x y z
N MET A 1 7.11 -13.54 -18.63
CA MET A 1 6.51 -14.76 -18.06
C MET A 1 6.71 -14.71 -16.54
N PHE A 2 5.90 -13.92 -15.82
CA PHE A 2 6.08 -13.64 -14.38
C PHE A 2 5.28 -14.57 -13.45
N TRP A 3 4.65 -15.60 -14.02
CA TRP A 3 3.94 -16.61 -13.24
C TRP A 3 4.91 -17.65 -12.71
N LYS A 4 5.51 -17.41 -11.51
CA LYS A 4 6.04 -18.48 -10.65
C LYS A 4 6.50 -18.10 -9.24
N LYS A 5 5.88 -17.12 -8.57
CA LYS A 5 6.15 -16.92 -7.13
C LYS A 5 4.88 -16.68 -6.32
N ILE A 6 3.99 -17.68 -6.28
CA ILE A 6 3.15 -17.81 -5.07
C ILE A 6 4.13 -18.11 -3.94
N ASN A 7 4.37 -17.13 -3.06
CA ASN A 7 5.24 -17.33 -1.91
C ASN A 7 4.64 -18.44 -1.03
N PRO A 8 5.29 -19.62 -0.90
CA PRO A 8 4.72 -20.74 -0.17
C PRO A 8 4.43 -20.41 1.30
N LEU A 9 5.05 -19.37 1.85
CA LEU A 9 4.77 -18.84 3.19
C LEU A 9 3.37 -18.20 3.31
N LEU A 10 2.87 -17.54 2.26
CA LEU A 10 1.52 -16.94 2.22
C LEU A 10 0.43 -18.02 2.25
N LYS A 11 0.65 -19.12 1.52
CA LYS A 11 -0.27 -20.25 1.46
C LYS A 11 -0.42 -20.98 2.80
N LEU A 12 0.62 -20.98 3.64
CA LEU A 12 0.59 -21.66 4.94
C LEU A 12 0.02 -20.77 6.06
N SER A 13 0.27 -19.47 6.03
CA SER A 13 -0.14 -18.53 7.10
C SER A 13 -1.61 -18.10 7.04
N ILE A 14 -2.16 -17.87 5.84
CA ILE A 14 -3.56 -17.42 5.67
C ILE A 14 -4.56 -18.53 6.04
N TRP A 15 -4.20 -19.80 5.78
CA TRP A 15 -5.10 -20.95 5.86
C TRP A 15 -4.98 -21.77 7.16
N ASN A 16 -3.85 -21.72 7.88
CA ASN A 16 -3.71 -22.33 9.21
C ASN A 16 -3.98 -21.32 10.32
N ARG A 17 -5.26 -21.01 10.55
CA ARG A 17 -5.69 -20.13 11.64
C ARG A 17 -5.72 -20.90 12.96
N ASP A 18 -4.66 -20.76 13.76
CA ASP A 18 -4.74 -21.15 15.17
C ASP A 18 -5.69 -20.21 15.91
N THR A 19 -6.83 -20.74 16.35
CA THR A 19 -7.88 -20.01 17.07
C THR A 19 -7.44 -19.55 18.46
N ARG A 20 -6.31 -20.07 18.97
CA ARG A 20 -5.75 -19.75 20.29
C ARG A 20 -4.82 -18.53 20.28
N MET A 21 -4.45 -18.02 19.10
CA MET A 21 -3.61 -16.81 19.01
C MET A 21 -4.32 -15.58 19.55
N SER A 22 -3.57 -14.74 20.29
CA SER A 22 -4.09 -13.45 20.74
C SER A 22 -4.35 -12.53 19.54
N PRO A 23 -5.29 -11.57 19.66
CA PRO A 23 -5.58 -10.62 18.59
C PRO A 23 -4.34 -9.83 18.12
N LEU A 24 -3.43 -9.49 19.03
CA LEU A 24 -2.20 -8.77 18.68
C LEU A 24 -1.23 -9.62 17.86
N VAL A 25 -1.03 -10.88 18.27
CA VAL A 25 -0.17 -11.82 17.53
C VAL A 25 -0.76 -12.07 16.14
N ARG A 26 -2.08 -12.24 16.05
CA ARG A 26 -2.77 -12.38 14.77
C ARG A 26 -2.59 -11.16 13.88
N ALA A 27 -2.78 -9.95 14.41
CA ALA A 27 -2.59 -8.73 13.65
C ALA A 27 -1.16 -8.58 13.11
N LYS A 28 -0.14 -9.02 13.86
CA LYS A 28 1.26 -9.04 13.43
C LYS A 28 1.50 -10.02 12.29
N GLU A 29 0.93 -11.23 12.36
CA GLU A 29 1.05 -12.22 11.29
C GLU A 29 0.30 -11.78 10.03
N ASP A 30 -0.93 -11.29 10.17
CA ASP A 30 -1.72 -10.77 9.05
C ASP A 30 -1.01 -9.59 8.37
N LEU A 31 -0.40 -8.68 9.14
CA LEU A 31 0.39 -7.58 8.57
C LEU A 31 1.58 -8.07 7.73
N LYS A 32 2.32 -9.09 8.18
CA LYS A 32 3.45 -9.65 7.41
C LYS A 32 2.98 -10.19 6.07
N VAL A 33 1.85 -10.90 6.06
CA VAL A 33 1.21 -11.45 4.87
C VAL A 33 0.81 -10.32 3.92
N TYR A 34 0.04 -9.34 4.39
CA TYR A 34 -0.42 -8.24 3.55
C TYR A 34 0.73 -7.38 3.01
N VAL A 35 1.76 -7.11 3.81
CA VAL A 35 2.96 -6.40 3.33
C VAL A 35 3.65 -7.19 2.23
N ALA A 36 3.85 -8.50 2.40
CA ALA A 36 4.46 -9.35 1.39
C ALA A 36 3.65 -9.45 0.09
N GLU A 37 2.32 -9.30 0.14
CA GLU A 37 1.43 -9.29 -1.02
C GLU A 37 1.30 -7.91 -1.70
N THR A 38 1.91 -6.86 -1.14
CA THR A 38 1.71 -5.48 -1.64
C THR A 38 2.30 -5.27 -3.05
N GLU A 39 3.47 -5.85 -3.31
CA GLU A 39 4.11 -5.80 -4.63
C GLU A 39 3.25 -6.53 -5.67
N GLU A 40 2.88 -7.79 -5.39
CA GLU A 40 2.01 -8.58 -6.27
C GLU A 40 0.66 -7.90 -6.52
N SER A 41 0.05 -7.31 -5.50
CA SER A 41 -1.22 -6.56 -5.63
C SER A 41 -1.07 -5.33 -6.52
N THR A 42 0.09 -4.66 -6.45
CA THR A 42 0.40 -3.50 -7.30
C THR A 42 0.63 -3.95 -8.75
N GLU A 43 1.41 -5.00 -8.97
CA GLU A 43 1.66 -5.58 -10.30
C GLU A 43 0.35 -6.04 -10.95
N ARG A 44 -0.51 -6.76 -10.23
CA ARG A 44 -1.80 -7.24 -10.73
C ARG A 44 -2.72 -6.10 -11.16
N MET A 45 -2.73 -4.99 -10.40
CA MET A 45 -3.46 -3.79 -10.78
C MET A 45 -2.91 -3.20 -12.09
N LEU A 46 -1.59 -3.05 -12.20
CA LEU A 46 -0.93 -2.52 -13.40
C LEU A 46 -1.19 -3.39 -14.63
N GLU A 47 -1.08 -4.71 -14.51
CA GLU A 47 -1.39 -5.67 -15.58
C GLU A 47 -2.84 -5.53 -16.06
N THR A 48 -3.77 -5.35 -15.12
CA THR A 48 -5.19 -5.14 -15.44
C THR A 48 -5.39 -3.85 -16.23
N ILE A 49 -4.80 -2.74 -15.78
CA ILE A 49 -4.90 -1.46 -16.48
C ILE A 49 -4.26 -1.54 -17.87
N TYR A 50 -3.08 -2.14 -17.99
CA TYR A 50 -2.39 -2.32 -19.27
C TYR A 50 -3.19 -3.19 -20.25
N SER A 51 -3.82 -4.26 -19.76
CA SER A 51 -4.72 -5.10 -20.56
C SER A 51 -5.91 -4.30 -21.09
N ILE A 52 -6.54 -3.46 -20.26
CA ILE A 52 -7.64 -2.58 -20.66
C ILE A 52 -7.17 -1.58 -21.73
N MET A 53 -6.01 -0.96 -21.54
CA MET A 53 -5.42 -0.02 -22.51
C MET A 53 -5.25 -0.67 -23.87
N ASN A 54 -4.62 -1.86 -23.93
CA ASN A 54 -4.35 -2.55 -25.19
C ASN A 54 -5.62 -3.08 -25.87
N ARG A 55 -6.55 -3.65 -25.09
CA ARG A 55 -7.78 -4.24 -25.65
C ARG A 55 -8.70 -3.17 -26.26
N ASN A 56 -8.72 -1.98 -25.67
CA ASN A 56 -9.68 -0.93 -26.01
C ASN A 56 -9.05 0.28 -26.71
N GLY A 57 -7.73 0.28 -26.94
CA GLY A 57 -7.00 1.43 -27.51
C GLY A 57 -7.07 2.68 -26.63
N LEU A 58 -7.09 2.51 -25.31
CA LEU A 58 -7.29 3.60 -24.35
C LEU A 58 -5.97 4.13 -23.80
N THR A 59 -5.94 5.42 -23.48
CA THR A 59 -4.92 5.99 -22.60
C THR A 59 -5.06 5.45 -21.18
N TYR A 60 -4.00 5.53 -20.37
CA TYR A 60 -4.03 5.15 -18.95
C TYR A 60 -5.19 5.83 -18.20
N GLN A 61 -5.36 7.15 -18.37
CA GLN A 61 -6.41 7.93 -17.71
C GLN A 61 -7.84 7.47 -18.07
N GLN A 62 -8.03 7.01 -19.30
CA GLN A 62 -9.31 6.44 -19.74
C GLN A 62 -9.49 5.01 -19.20
N ALA A 63 -8.44 4.20 -19.24
CA ALA A 63 -8.46 2.82 -18.75
C ALA A 63 -8.81 2.74 -17.26
N VAL A 64 -8.21 3.57 -16.42
CA VAL A 64 -8.53 3.62 -14.97
C VAL A 64 -9.96 4.11 -14.68
N LYS A 65 -10.59 4.83 -15.62
CA LYS A 65 -11.96 5.33 -15.47
C LYS A 65 -13.01 4.30 -15.87
N THR A 66 -12.63 3.24 -16.61
CA THR A 66 -13.52 2.12 -16.91
C THR A 66 -13.97 1.39 -15.65
N LYS A 67 -15.06 0.62 -15.71
CA LYS A 67 -15.54 -0.16 -14.57
C LYS A 67 -14.45 -1.11 -14.03
N GLU A 68 -13.83 -1.87 -14.93
CA GLU A 68 -12.76 -2.82 -14.59
C GLU A 68 -11.52 -2.12 -14.03
N GLY A 69 -11.12 -0.97 -14.59
CA GLY A 69 -9.98 -0.21 -14.10
C GLY A 69 -10.20 0.39 -12.72
N ARG A 70 -11.41 0.90 -12.44
CA ARG A 70 -11.80 1.37 -11.11
C ARG A 70 -11.81 0.24 -10.08
N GLU A 71 -12.29 -0.94 -10.47
CA GLU A 71 -12.29 -2.12 -9.61
C GLU A 71 -10.87 -2.57 -9.25
N ALA A 72 -9.96 -2.62 -10.23
CA ALA A 72 -8.55 -2.93 -9.99
C ALA A 72 -7.87 -1.94 -9.02
N LEU A 73 -8.12 -0.64 -9.20
CA LEU A 73 -7.62 0.39 -8.27
C LEU A 73 -8.24 0.26 -6.88
N TYR A 74 -9.54 -0.02 -6.80
CA TYR A 74 -10.24 -0.19 -5.52
C TYR A 74 -9.69 -1.38 -4.73
N GLN A 75 -9.38 -2.50 -5.39
CA GLN A 75 -8.75 -3.67 -4.75
C GLN A 75 -7.37 -3.32 -4.17
N LEU A 76 -6.53 -2.59 -4.91
CA LEU A 76 -5.23 -2.14 -4.41
C LEU A 76 -5.38 -1.17 -3.22
N MET A 77 -6.34 -0.25 -3.28
CA MET A 77 -6.60 0.70 -2.19
C MET A 77 -7.11 0.00 -0.93
N LEU A 78 -8.00 -0.97 -1.07
CA LEU A 78 -8.45 -1.82 0.04
C LEU A 78 -7.30 -2.59 0.67
N HIS A 79 -6.43 -3.19 -0.13
CA HIS A 79 -5.24 -3.89 0.35
C HIS A 79 -4.35 -2.98 1.21
N ARG A 80 -4.02 -1.78 0.69
CA ARG A 80 -3.22 -0.79 1.42
C ARG A 80 -3.92 -0.30 2.69
N HIS A 81 -5.24 -0.15 2.65
CA HIS A 81 -6.03 0.20 3.84
C HIS A 81 -5.94 -0.89 4.93
N TRP A 82 -5.99 -2.16 4.54
CA TRP A 82 -5.82 -3.28 5.47
C TRP A 82 -4.42 -3.30 6.09
N VAL A 83 -3.36 -3.06 5.30
CA VAL A 83 -1.99 -2.90 5.84
C VAL A 83 -1.95 -1.79 6.91
N ALA A 84 -2.49 -0.61 6.59
CA ALA A 84 -2.51 0.52 7.50
C ALA A 84 -3.32 0.23 8.78
N PHE A 85 -4.48 -0.42 8.64
CA PHE A 85 -5.30 -0.83 9.77
C PHE A 85 -4.55 -1.75 10.74
N HIS A 86 -3.89 -2.79 10.22
CA HIS A 86 -3.15 -3.74 11.06
C HIS A 86 -1.97 -3.07 11.76
N ALA A 87 -1.22 -2.21 11.04
CA ALA A 87 -0.13 -1.43 11.63
C ALA A 87 -0.64 -0.53 12.78
N GLU A 88 -1.76 0.16 12.59
CA GLU A 88 -2.34 1.05 13.59
C GLU A 88 -2.89 0.31 14.82
N VAL A 89 -3.49 -0.87 14.62
CA VAL A 89 -3.93 -1.76 15.70
C VAL A 89 -2.73 -2.18 16.54
N ILE A 90 -1.67 -2.70 15.91
CA ILE A 90 -0.44 -3.12 16.60
C ILE A 90 0.14 -1.95 17.39
N ARG A 91 0.29 -0.79 16.75
CA ARG A 91 0.82 0.42 17.38
C ARG A 91 0.00 0.83 18.60
N THR A 92 -1.33 0.76 18.52
CA THR A 92 -2.23 1.17 19.60
C THR A 92 -2.17 0.21 20.78
N VAL A 93 -2.10 -1.10 20.52
CA VAL A 93 -2.00 -2.11 21.59
C VAL A 93 -0.63 -2.05 22.26
N VAL A 94 0.46 -2.00 21.50
CA VAL A 94 1.83 -1.92 22.06
C VAL A 94 2.02 -0.65 22.87
N ALA A 95 1.55 0.50 22.40
CA ALA A 95 1.64 1.75 23.16
C ALA A 95 0.92 1.65 24.51
N LYS A 96 -0.23 0.96 24.56
CA LYS A 96 -0.96 0.70 25.80
C LYS A 96 -0.24 -0.27 26.74
N GLU A 97 0.37 -1.33 26.20
CA GLU A 97 1.12 -2.32 26.98
C GLU A 97 2.41 -1.74 27.59
N GLU A 98 3.07 -0.84 26.88
CA GLU A 98 4.34 -0.22 27.28
C GLU A 98 4.17 1.12 28.03
N ASP A 99 2.93 1.51 28.38
CA ASP A 99 2.58 2.84 28.93
C ASP A 99 3.20 4.01 28.14
N ALA A 100 3.32 3.84 26.82
CA ALA A 100 3.93 4.80 25.93
C ALA A 100 2.89 5.76 25.36
N ILE A 101 3.20 7.06 25.35
CA ILE A 101 2.35 8.05 24.69
C ILE A 101 2.47 7.86 23.18
N LYS A 102 1.35 7.49 22.55
CA LYS A 102 1.24 7.40 21.10
C LYS A 102 1.42 8.79 20.49
N ALA A 103 2.54 9.01 19.80
CA ALA A 103 2.70 10.19 18.96
C ALA A 103 1.56 10.22 17.93
N GLY A 104 0.75 11.28 17.97
CA GLY A 104 -0.27 11.51 16.95
C GLY A 104 0.38 11.80 15.60
N TYR A 105 -0.36 11.58 14.50
CA TYR A 105 0.11 11.97 13.16
C TYR A 105 0.34 13.49 13.00
N ARG A 106 -0.14 14.29 13.96
CA ARG A 106 0.01 15.76 13.98
C ARG A 106 1.25 16.27 14.72
N GLU A 107 1.97 15.42 15.46
CA GLU A 107 3.18 15.81 16.22
C GLU A 107 4.45 15.11 15.68
N LEU A 108 4.55 14.99 14.36
CA LEU A 108 5.73 14.42 13.68
C LEU A 108 7.03 15.19 14.01
N SER A 109 6.91 16.48 14.31
CA SER A 109 8.04 17.37 14.66
C SER A 109 8.79 16.97 15.94
N LEU A 110 8.23 16.10 16.78
CA LEU A 110 8.86 15.65 18.02
C LEU A 110 9.47 14.24 17.91
N ASN A 111 9.27 13.53 16.80
CA ASN A 111 9.78 12.18 16.61
C ASN A 111 10.83 12.16 15.49
N GLN A 112 12.10 12.10 15.89
CA GLN A 112 13.26 12.22 14.99
C GLN A 112 13.33 11.06 13.97
N THR A 113 12.94 9.85 14.38
CA THR A 113 12.84 8.69 13.47
C THR A 113 11.69 8.88 12.49
N ALA A 114 10.51 9.28 12.95
CA ALA A 114 9.36 9.50 12.07
C ALA A 114 9.60 10.66 11.09
N THR A 115 10.32 11.70 11.51
CA THR A 115 10.77 12.80 10.63
C THR A 115 11.70 12.27 9.55
N THR A 116 12.66 11.41 9.91
CA THR A 116 13.61 10.82 8.96
C THR A 116 12.89 9.95 7.93
N GLU A 117 12.03 9.04 8.37
CA GLU A 117 11.27 8.15 7.47
C GLU A 117 10.26 8.95 6.62
N THR A 118 9.61 9.97 7.19
CA THR A 118 8.71 10.85 6.43
C THR A 118 9.45 11.63 5.36
N ASN A 119 10.66 12.13 5.64
CA ASN A 119 11.48 12.81 4.64
C ASN A 119 11.89 11.86 3.51
N ILE A 120 12.23 10.60 3.80
CA ILE A 120 12.53 9.60 2.77
C ILE A 120 11.31 9.33 1.88
N LEU A 121 10.13 9.19 2.48
CA LEU A 121 8.87 9.00 1.75
C LEU A 121 8.48 10.25 0.95
N LEU A 122 8.70 11.44 1.49
CA LEU A 122 8.44 12.71 0.82
C LEU A 122 9.39 12.90 -0.36
N ASP A 123 10.68 12.62 -0.19
CA ASP A 123 11.67 12.65 -1.26
C ASP A 123 11.33 11.64 -2.36
N GLN A 124 10.87 10.45 -1.98
CA GLN A 124 10.38 9.45 -2.93
C GLN A 124 9.16 9.97 -3.70
N PHE A 125 8.16 10.50 -3.00
CA PHE A 125 6.96 11.05 -3.62
C PHE A 125 7.28 12.23 -4.55
N ILE A 126 8.17 13.13 -4.14
CA ILE A 126 8.66 14.23 -4.98
C ILE A 126 9.32 13.66 -6.23
N ARG A 127 10.29 12.75 -6.11
CA ARG A 127 10.94 12.13 -7.29
C ARG A 127 9.95 11.46 -8.25
N GLU A 128 8.95 10.77 -7.71
CA GLU A 128 7.94 10.06 -8.50
C GLU A 128 6.96 11.01 -9.20
N THR A 129 6.76 12.21 -8.68
CA THR A 129 5.75 13.16 -9.17
C THR A 129 6.32 14.41 -9.85
N SER A 130 7.60 14.73 -9.66
CA SER A 130 8.26 15.94 -10.20
C SER A 130 8.13 16.04 -11.71
N ALA A 131 8.45 14.96 -12.44
CA ALA A 131 8.37 14.97 -13.90
C ALA A 131 6.95 15.28 -14.42
N TYR A 132 5.93 14.79 -13.73
CA TYR A 132 4.53 15.06 -14.07
C TYR A 132 4.18 16.54 -13.87
N PHE A 133 4.56 17.14 -12.74
CA PHE A 133 4.27 18.55 -12.47
C PHE A 133 5.10 19.52 -13.32
N GLU A 134 6.35 19.16 -13.64
CA GLU A 134 7.20 19.90 -14.58
C GLU A 134 6.59 19.92 -15.98
N GLU A 135 6.08 18.78 -16.46
CA GLU A 135 5.37 18.68 -17.72
C GLU A 135 4.11 19.56 -17.73
N GLN A 136 3.31 19.53 -16.65
CA GLN A 136 2.11 20.38 -16.53
C GLN A 136 2.40 21.88 -16.49
N MET A 137 3.50 22.31 -15.84
CA MET A 137 3.89 23.73 -15.78
C MET A 137 4.57 24.24 -17.07
N SER A 138 4.98 23.33 -17.95
CA SER A 138 5.57 23.65 -19.25
C SER A 138 4.57 23.61 -20.42
N ASP A 139 3.33 23.17 -20.19
CA ASP A 139 2.26 23.17 -21.19
C ASP A 139 1.73 24.61 -21.38
N PRO A 140 1.91 25.24 -22.56
CA PRO A 140 1.52 26.63 -22.81
C PRO A 140 0.00 26.85 -22.88
N ARG A 141 -0.81 25.83 -22.59
CA ARG A 141 -2.27 25.93 -22.44
C ARG A 141 -2.69 26.32 -21.02
N TRP A 142 -1.74 26.53 -20.11
CA TRP A 142 -1.90 27.16 -18.80
C TRP A 142 -1.04 28.42 -18.70
#